data_AF-A0A7C3LPG2-F1
#
_entry.id   AF-A0A7C3LPG2-F1
#
_cell.length_a   1.000
_cell.length_b   1.000
_cell.length_c   1.000
_cell.angle_alpha   90.00
_cell.angle_beta   90.00
_cell.angle_gamma   90.00
#
_symmetry.space_group_name_H-M   'P 1'
#
loop_
_entity.id
_entity.type
_entity.pdbx_description
1 polymer ?
#
loop_
_entity_poly.entity_id
_entity_poly.type
_entity_poly.pdbx_seq_one_letter_code
_entity_poly.pdbx_strand_id
1 'polypeptide(L)'
;MKETKDHPSSRHFLEEVSRYCSSQLTLYQFNRTTLDIDEKYREGRITSLNYIADLTFYFMQQERQIIEVFIRELDKQAQMVGTLKPSQYRQGIRDSIEALRREIGEEIV
;
A
#
# COMPACT_ATOMS: atom_id res chain seq x y z
N MET A 1 -13.91 -29.24 0.04
CA MET A 1 -13.69 -27.85 -0.42
C MET A 1 -12.51 -27.30 0.36
N LYS A 2 -11.42 -26.92 -0.31
CA LYS A 2 -10.37 -26.12 0.33
C LYS A 2 -10.84 -24.68 0.29
N GLU A 3 -10.99 -24.04 1.45
CA GLU A 3 -11.15 -22.58 1.52
C GLU A 3 -9.88 -21.96 0.93
N THR A 4 -10.00 -21.35 -0.23
CA THR A 4 -9.04 -20.34 -0.67
C THR A 4 -9.21 -19.17 0.27
N LYS A 5 -8.33 -19.04 1.28
CA LYS A 5 -8.21 -17.81 2.06
C LYS A 5 -7.87 -16.70 1.07
N ASP A 6 -8.86 -15.91 0.68
CA ASP A 6 -8.59 -14.65 0.00
C ASP A 6 -7.67 -13.85 0.91
N HIS A 7 -6.46 -13.60 0.43
CA HIS A 7 -5.54 -12.75 1.15
C HIS A 7 -6.07 -11.32 1.07
N PRO A 8 -6.23 -10.63 2.20
CA PRO A 8 -6.67 -9.24 2.19
C PRO A 8 -5.71 -8.40 1.35
N SER A 9 -6.22 -7.36 0.69
CA SER A 9 -5.36 -6.42 -0.04
C SER A 9 -4.29 -5.85 0.91
N SER A 10 -3.13 -5.51 0.34
CA SER A 10 -2.04 -4.88 1.10
C SER A 10 -2.55 -3.68 1.90
N ARG A 11 -3.39 -2.84 1.27
CA ARG A 11 -4.04 -1.70 1.93
C ARG A 11 -4.89 -2.12 3.12
N HIS A 12 -5.81 -3.07 2.94
CA HIS A 12 -6.69 -3.52 4.02
C HIS A 12 -5.89 -4.12 5.18
N PHE A 13 -4.88 -4.93 4.88
CA PHE A 13 -3.98 -5.50 5.88
C PHE A 13 -3.26 -4.41 6.69
N LEU A 14 -2.67 -3.42 6.02
CA LEU A 14 -1.95 -2.33 6.68
C LEU A 14 -2.89 -1.44 7.52
N GLU A 15 -4.12 -1.20 7.05
CA GLU A 15 -5.15 -0.45 7.80
C GLU A 15 -5.61 -1.20 9.07
N GLU A 16 -5.74 -2.53 9.02
CA GLU A 16 -6.05 -3.36 10.19
C GLU A 16 -4.90 -3.35 11.21
N VAL A 17 -3.64 -3.49 10.75
CA VAL A 17 -2.46 -3.40 11.63
C VAL A 17 -2.36 -2.02 12.28
N SER A 18 -2.60 -0.94 11.52
CA SER A 18 -2.61 0.43 12.02
C SER A 18 -3.69 0.66 13.09
N ARG A 19 -4.90 0.15 12.85
CA ARG A 19 -5.98 0.18 13.85
C ARG A 19 -5.62 -0.59 15.11
N TYR A 20 -5.08 -1.80 14.97
CA TYR A 20 -4.62 -2.61 16.10
C TYR A 20 -3.58 -1.85 16.94
N CYS A 21 -2.56 -1.28 16.30
CA CYS A 21 -1.52 -0.52 17.01
C CYS A 21 -2.12 0.68 17.76
N SER A 22 -3.02 1.42 17.12
CA SER A 22 -3.69 2.58 17.72
C SER A 22 -4.51 2.21 18.97
N SER A 23 -5.30 1.13 18.88
CA SER A 23 -6.09 0.63 20.01
C SER A 23 -5.21 0.14 21.15
N GLN A 24 -4.13 -0.60 20.85
CA GLN A 24 -3.21 -1.11 21.87
C GLN A 24 -2.40 0.02 22.52
N LEU A 25 -1.91 1.00 21.76
CA LEU A 25 -1.22 2.17 22.31
C LEU A 25 -2.12 2.90 23.31
N THR A 26 -3.37 3.15 22.93
CA THR A 26 -4.37 3.76 23.83
C THR A 26 -4.54 2.93 25.11
N LEU A 27 -4.65 1.60 24.99
CA LEU A 27 -4.74 0.70 26.13
C LEU A 27 -3.56 0.87 27.08
N TYR A 28 -2.33 0.69 26.59
CA TYR A 28 -1.14 0.68 27.43
C TYR A 28 -0.73 2.07 27.93
N GLN A 29 -1.03 3.16 27.21
CA GLN A 29 -0.70 4.52 27.62
C GLN A 29 -1.60 5.02 28.75
N PHE A 30 -2.92 4.78 28.64
CA PHE A 30 -3.91 5.44 29.50
C PHE A 30 -4.52 4.53 30.57
N ASN A 31 -4.59 3.22 30.35
CA ASN A 31 -5.16 2.30 31.34
C ASN A 31 -4.08 1.82 32.32
N ARG A 32 -3.82 2.64 33.34
CA ARG A 32 -2.86 2.32 34.41
C ARG A 32 -3.50 1.70 35.65
N THR A 33 -4.80 1.90 35.86
CA THR A 33 -5.53 1.42 37.05
C THR A 33 -6.15 0.05 36.86
N THR A 34 -6.74 -0.22 35.69
CA THR A 34 -7.41 -1.50 35.39
C THR A 34 -6.46 -2.58 34.88
N LEU A 35 -5.36 -2.17 34.25
CA LEU A 35 -4.36 -3.08 33.69
C LEU A 35 -3.16 -3.13 34.64
N ASP A 36 -3.19 -4.07 35.57
CA ASP A 36 -2.11 -4.31 36.53
C ASP A 36 -0.99 -5.13 35.88
N ILE A 37 0.06 -4.44 35.42
CA ILE A 37 1.21 -5.01 34.74
C ILE A 37 2.47 -4.23 35.14
N ASP A 38 3.61 -4.92 35.07
CA ASP A 38 4.92 -4.32 35.30
C ASP A 38 5.19 -3.10 34.38
N GLU A 39 5.82 -2.07 34.95
CA GLU A 39 6.08 -0.81 34.25
C GLU A 39 7.07 -0.99 33.09
N LYS A 40 8.10 -1.82 33.26
CA LYS A 40 9.08 -2.10 32.19
C LYS A 40 8.46 -2.92 31.07
N TYR A 41 7.58 -3.86 31.40
CA TYR A 41 6.79 -4.55 30.38
C TYR A 41 5.91 -3.56 29.59
N ARG A 42 5.23 -2.63 30.27
CA ARG A 42 4.40 -1.59 29.63
C ARG A 42 5.24 -0.70 28.71
N GLU A 43 6.39 -0.21 29.18
CA GLU A 43 7.33 0.57 28.38
C GLU A 43 7.74 -0.19 27.12
N GLY A 44 8.15 -1.46 27.25
CA GLY A 44 8.54 -2.30 26.12
C GLY A 44 7.41 -2.50 25.11
N ARG A 45 6.17 -2.68 25.57
CA ARG A 45 4.98 -2.78 24.71
C ARG A 45 4.73 -1.49 23.94
N ILE A 46 4.76 -0.34 24.62
CA ILE A 46 4.54 0.96 23.98
C ILE A 46 5.61 1.23 22.92
N THR A 47 6.89 1.05 23.26
CA THR A 47 8.01 1.24 22.31
C THR A 47 7.86 0.35 21.09
N SER A 48 7.54 -0.93 21.29
CA SER A 48 7.36 -1.88 20.17
C SER A 48 6.16 -1.51 19.29
N LEU A 49 5.04 -1.11 19.88
CA LEU A 49 3.84 -0.71 19.14
C LEU A 49 4.07 0.57 18.33
N ASN A 50 4.81 1.55 18.87
CA ASN A 50 5.20 2.74 18.12
C ASN A 50 6.08 2.38 16.91
N TYR A 51 7.10 1.54 17.11
CA TYR A 51 7.94 1.07 16.02
C TYR A 51 7.14 0.36 14.92
N ILE A 52 6.20 -0.50 15.29
CA ILE A 52 5.33 -1.21 14.33
C ILE A 52 4.40 -0.22 13.61
N ALA A 53 3.88 0.78 14.31
CA ALA A 53 3.04 1.82 13.71
C ALA A 53 3.81 2.64 12.66
N ASP A 54 5.05 3.04 12.98
CA ASP A 54 5.93 3.75 12.04
C ASP A 54 6.25 2.90 10.80
N LEU A 55 6.56 1.62 11.00
CA LEU A 55 6.81 0.67 9.92
C LEU A 55 5.55 0.49 9.04
N THR A 56 4.38 0.38 9.66
CA THR A 56 3.10 0.27 8.97
C THR A 56 2.85 1.51 8.13
N PHE A 57 3.06 2.70 8.70
CA PHE A 57 2.93 3.96 7.99
C PHE A 57 3.87 4.04 6.78
N TYR A 58 5.14 3.64 6.94
CA TYR A 58 6.09 3.57 5.84
C TYR A 58 5.56 2.73 4.67
N PHE A 59 5.06 1.52 4.95
CA PHE A 59 4.54 0.65 3.90
C PHE A 59 3.22 1.14 3.30
N MET A 60 2.36 1.83 4.07
CA MET A 60 1.18 2.50 3.52
C MET A 60 1.57 3.59 2.52
N GLN A 61 2.65 4.34 2.78
CA GLN A 61 3.15 5.33 1.84
C GLN A 61 3.73 4.70 0.57
N GLN A 62 4.47 3.60 0.73
CA GLN A 62 4.97 2.84 -0.43
C GLN A 62 3.82 2.32 -1.29
N GLU A 63 2.77 1.75 -0.68
CA GLU A 63 1.60 1.22 -1.38
C GLU A 63 0.88 2.30 -2.20
N ARG A 64 0.65 3.49 -1.62
CA ARG A 64 0.07 4.64 -2.33
C ARG A 64 0.89 5.06 -3.55
N GLN A 65 2.21 4.95 -3.48
CA GLN A 65 3.10 5.35 -4.56
C GLN A 65 3.16 4.33 -5.70
N ILE A 66 2.77 3.07 -5.49
CA ILE A 66 2.89 2.01 -6.51
C ILE A 66 2.13 2.39 -7.78
N ILE A 67 0.89 2.85 -7.64
CA ILE A 67 0.04 3.23 -8.78
C ILE A 67 0.66 4.40 -9.55
N GLU A 68 1.11 5.44 -8.84
CA GLU A 68 1.77 6.60 -9.45
C GLU A 68 3.09 6.25 -10.14
N VAL A 69 3.89 5.36 -9.56
CA VAL A 69 5.13 4.86 -10.15
C VAL A 69 4.82 4.07 -11.42
N PHE A 70 3.81 3.21 -11.39
CA PHE A 70 3.39 2.42 -12.53
C PHE A 70 2.92 3.29 -13.69
N ILE A 71 2.04 4.28 -13.43
CA ILE A 71 1.56 5.24 -14.44
C ILE A 71 2.73 6.01 -15.06
N ARG A 72 3.66 6.51 -14.23
CA ARG A 72 4.86 7.20 -14.73
C ARG A 72 5.71 6.30 -15.62
N GLU A 73 5.83 5.02 -15.29
CA GLU A 73 6.58 4.08 -16.12
C GLU A 73 5.87 3.82 -17.45
N LEU A 74 4.54 3.67 -17.46
CA LEU A 74 3.76 3.58 -18.70
C LEU A 74 3.92 4.82 -19.59
N ASP A 75 4.01 6.02 -19.02
CA ASP A 75 4.30 7.24 -19.77
C ASP A 75 5.70 7.22 -20.40
N LYS A 76 6.72 6.77 -19.68
CA LYS A 76 8.08 6.61 -20.25
C LYS A 76 8.07 5.63 -21.41
N GLN A 77 7.40 4.49 -21.28
CA GLN A 77 7.30 3.51 -22.36
C GLN A 77 6.57 4.11 -23.58
N ALA A 78 5.51 4.88 -23.38
CA ALA A 78 4.82 5.58 -24.47
C ALA A 78 5.73 6.59 -25.19
N GLN A 79 6.53 7.36 -24.43
CA GLN A 79 7.51 8.31 -24.99
C GLN A 79 8.59 7.59 -25.80
N MET A 80 9.14 6.48 -25.27
CA MET A 80 10.13 5.66 -25.97
C MET A 80 9.58 5.10 -27.29
N VAL A 81 8.35 4.60 -27.29
CA VAL A 81 7.67 4.12 -28.51
C VAL A 81 7.50 5.26 -29.53
N GLY A 82 7.28 6.49 -29.06
CA GLY A 82 7.23 7.68 -29.91
C GLY A 82 8.52 7.91 -30.72
N THR A 83 9.67 7.46 -30.22
CA THR A 83 10.96 7.58 -30.92
C THR A 83 11.16 6.55 -32.03
N LEU A 84 10.33 5.49 -32.08
CA LEU A 84 10.38 4.49 -33.13
C LEU A 84 9.91 5.06 -34.47
N LYS A 85 10.47 4.53 -35.56
CA LYS A 85 10.03 4.87 -36.92
C LYS A 85 8.53 4.54 -37.11
N PRO A 86 7.78 5.38 -37.85
CA PRO A 86 6.40 5.08 -38.22
C PRO A 86 6.27 3.70 -38.86
N SER A 87 5.48 2.83 -38.22
CA SER A 87 5.24 1.46 -38.65
C SER A 87 3.98 0.91 -37.96
N GLN A 88 3.41 -0.15 -38.54
CA GLN A 88 2.29 -0.90 -37.93
C GLN A 88 2.67 -1.48 -36.57
N TYR A 89 3.93 -1.89 -36.41
CA TYR A 89 4.49 -2.34 -35.13
C TYR A 89 4.42 -1.25 -34.06
N ARG A 90 4.88 -0.03 -34.38
CA ARG A 90 4.80 1.11 -33.47
C ARG A 90 3.35 1.43 -33.11
N GLN A 91 2.44 1.36 -34.09
CA GLN A 91 1.03 1.64 -33.87
C GLN A 91 0.41 0.62 -32.91
N GLY A 92 0.68 -0.68 -33.09
CA GLY A 92 0.16 -1.72 -32.20
C GLY A 92 0.60 -1.55 -30.74
N ILE A 93 1.85 -1.12 -30.49
CA ILE A 93 2.31 -0.83 -29.13
C ILE A 93 1.57 0.38 -28.56
N ARG A 94 1.41 1.46 -29.35
CA ARG A 94 0.67 2.65 -28.93
C ARG A 94 -0.78 2.32 -28.59
N ASP A 95 -1.46 1.60 -29.47
CA ASP A 95 -2.86 1.21 -29.28
C ASP A 95 -3.02 0.38 -28.01
N SER A 96 -2.06 -0.51 -27.72
CA SER A 96 -2.07 -1.33 -26.49
C SER A 96 -1.93 -0.47 -25.22
N ILE A 97 -1.01 0.49 -25.22
CA ILE A 97 -0.82 1.41 -24.09
C ILE A 97 -2.06 2.31 -23.92
N GLU A 98 -2.63 2.80 -25.01
CA GLU A 98 -3.84 3.65 -24.99
C GLU A 98 -5.07 2.86 -24.52
N ALA A 99 -5.23 1.60 -24.94
CA ALA A 99 -6.30 0.72 -24.48
C ALA A 99 -6.22 0.46 -22.97
N LEU A 100 -5.03 0.11 -22.47
CA LEU A 100 -4.80 -0.09 -21.03
C LEU A 100 -5.14 1.17 -20.21
N ARG A 101 -4.79 2.36 -20.72
CA ARG A 101 -5.13 3.62 -20.05
C ARG A 101 -6.62 3.88 -19.97
N ARG A 102 -7.39 3.48 -20.98
CA ARG A 102 -8.86 3.62 -20.95
C ARG A 102 -9.46 2.70 -19.90
N GLU A 103 -9.00 1.46 -19.83
CA GLU A 103 -9.44 0.49 -18.82
C GLU A 103 -9.14 0.99 -17.39
N ILE A 104 -7.89 1.39 -17.11
CA ILE A 104 -7.48 1.85 -15.78
C ILE A 104 -8.10 3.22 -15.43
N GLY A 105 -8.27 4.10 -16.44
CA GLY A 105 -8.82 5.44 -16.25
C GLY A 105 -10.29 5.48 -15.84
N GLU A 106 -11.05 4.41 -16.08
CA GLU A 106 -12.42 4.27 -15.59
C GLU A 106 -12.51 3.78 -14.13
N GLU A 107 -11.43 3.20 -13.57
CA GLU A 107 -11.38 2.73 -12.18
C GLU A 107 -10.77 3.74 -11.18
N ILE A 108 -10.12 4.81 -11.66
CA ILE A 108 -9.36 5.77 -10.82
C ILE A 108 -10.06 7.15 -10.64
N VAL A 109 -11.24 7.37 -11.22
CA VAL A 109 -12.03 8.62 -11.05
C VAL A 109 -13.13 8.49 -10.00
#